data_AF-A0A535MZV1-F1
#
_entry.id   AF-A0A535MZV1-F1
#
_cell.length_a   1.000
_cell.length_b   1.000
_cell.length_c   1.000
_cell.angle_alpha   90.00
_cell.angle_beta   90.00
_cell.angle_gamma   90.00
#
_symmetry.space_group_name_H-M   'P 1'
#
loop_
_entity.id
_entity.type
_entity.pdbx_description
1 polymer ?
#
loop_
_entity_poly.entity_id
_entity_poly.type
_entity_poly.pdbx_seq_one_letter_code
_entity_poly.pdbx_strand_id
1 'polypeptide(L)'
;YAWLFDSHVLWQEVYPIFTLMAANTRTIKIGPCVTNPGTRDPTVTASALATLNEISGGRMVMGIGRGDSARRVLGQKPVTVEQMEADCRLIRDLAAGREVSYDGVKVRLKWAEHELPIWVAGYGPKALRAAGRVADGVIIQLADPAIIKWCLQFVREGAEEAGRSFDDIQIQAAAPAFISDDLEAAREQVRWFPALVSNHVVDLLKRYDAQDLPKALTDYIKARDHYDYSEHAQRGAAHADFVPDDVIDRFCVIGTVEQSRKRIEELIDVGDVRLAVLTQHRAIVLDQHRGVVVDAGLGLFVERHDQRHLVLLRQRLHPPDGWAVVPLGGVVPLGILLGAEVGTKEDLLQAGDLRTLGRGLRDQLLVLFDRFLFGHVRVRLDQRRSYLCHVCVASSP
;
A
#
# COMPACT_ATOMS: atom_id res chain seq x y z
N TYR A 1 1.48 12.42 -1.08
CA TYR A 1 1.90 11.02 -0.86
C TYR A 1 0.90 10.11 -1.56
N ALA A 2 1.33 8.95 -2.04
CA ALA A 2 0.52 7.92 -2.64
C ALA A 2 0.70 6.61 -1.84
N TRP A 3 -0.38 6.06 -1.33
CA TRP A 3 -0.35 4.92 -0.43
C TRP A 3 -1.10 3.72 -0.99
N LEU A 4 -0.60 2.51 -0.76
CA LEU A 4 -1.31 1.24 -1.07
C LEU A 4 -1.29 0.28 0.14
N PHE A 5 -2.33 -0.54 0.27
CA PHE A 5 -2.42 -1.57 1.30
C PHE A 5 -1.60 -2.82 0.97
N ASP A 6 -0.86 -3.33 1.95
CA ASP A 6 -0.02 -4.52 1.81
C ASP A 6 -0.57 -5.71 2.62
N SER A 7 -1.59 -6.37 2.06
CA SER A 7 -2.07 -7.69 2.49
C SER A 7 -2.19 -8.61 1.28
N HIS A 8 -1.08 -9.26 0.94
CA HIS A 8 -0.88 -10.07 -0.28
C HIS A 8 -1.91 -11.17 -0.57
N VAL A 9 -2.66 -11.64 0.43
CA VAL A 9 -3.76 -12.61 0.21
C VAL A 9 -5.04 -11.93 -0.27
N LEU A 10 -5.29 -10.71 0.22
CA LEU A 10 -6.50 -9.94 -0.08
C LEU A 10 -6.32 -9.07 -1.33
N TRP A 11 -5.14 -8.49 -1.50
CA TRP A 11 -4.79 -7.58 -2.59
C TRP A 11 -3.54 -8.02 -3.34
N GLN A 12 -3.36 -7.45 -4.53
CA GLN A 12 -2.15 -7.64 -5.32
C GLN A 12 -0.91 -7.15 -4.57
N GLU A 13 0.24 -7.70 -4.95
CA GLU A 13 1.54 -7.31 -4.41
C GLU A 13 1.81 -5.82 -4.68
N VAL A 14 2.10 -5.05 -3.62
CA VAL A 14 2.31 -3.60 -3.68
C VAL A 14 3.61 -3.13 -4.34
N TYR A 15 4.74 -3.83 -4.19
CA TYR A 15 6.06 -3.44 -4.69
C TYR A 15 6.15 -3.40 -6.22
N PRO A 16 5.65 -4.40 -6.99
CA PRO A 16 5.54 -4.28 -8.44
C PRO A 16 4.66 -3.10 -8.89
N ILE A 17 3.58 -2.81 -8.15
CA ILE A 17 2.71 -1.67 -8.44
C ILE A 17 3.47 -0.36 -8.18
N PHE A 18 4.27 -0.28 -7.11
CA PHE A 18 5.12 0.88 -6.84
C PHE A 18 6.13 1.15 -7.95
N THR A 19 6.67 0.13 -8.62
CA THR A 19 7.52 0.33 -9.80
C THR A 19 6.78 1.08 -10.90
N LEU A 20 5.54 0.68 -11.21
CA LEU A 20 4.70 1.38 -12.19
C LEU A 20 4.39 2.81 -11.75
N MET A 21 4.03 3.02 -10.49
CA MET A 21 3.76 4.34 -9.94
C MET A 21 5.01 5.23 -10.00
N ALA A 22 6.18 4.70 -9.65
CA ALA A 22 7.45 5.42 -9.68
C ALA A 22 7.80 5.86 -11.10
N ALA A 23 7.65 4.98 -12.10
CA ALA A 23 7.93 5.27 -13.50
C ALA A 23 6.97 6.31 -14.12
N ASN A 24 5.72 6.37 -13.65
CA ASN A 24 4.68 7.23 -14.21
C ASN A 24 4.43 8.52 -13.41
N THR A 25 5.23 8.80 -12.39
CA THR A 25 5.09 10.00 -11.56
C THR A 25 6.43 10.65 -11.30
N ARG A 26 6.45 11.96 -11.02
CA ARG A 26 7.70 12.73 -10.88
C ARG A 26 7.96 13.31 -9.49
N THR A 27 6.90 13.58 -8.72
CA THR A 27 7.00 14.36 -7.47
C THR A 27 6.33 13.69 -6.28
N ILE A 28 5.30 12.88 -6.51
CA ILE A 28 4.55 12.25 -5.42
C ILE A 28 5.42 11.21 -4.71
N LYS A 29 5.46 11.26 -3.38
CA LYS A 29 6.04 10.20 -2.54
C LYS A 29 5.16 8.95 -2.57
N ILE A 30 5.73 7.76 -2.60
CA ILE A 30 5.02 6.49 -2.78
C ILE A 30 5.38 5.53 -1.65
N GLY A 31 4.42 4.77 -1.12
CA GLY A 31 4.74 3.76 -0.12
C GLY A 31 3.57 2.87 0.29
N PRO A 32 3.84 1.82 1.08
CA PRO A 32 2.79 1.02 1.68
C PRO A 32 2.16 1.76 2.87
N CYS A 33 0.86 1.57 3.11
CA CYS A 33 0.11 2.13 4.25
C CYS A 33 -0.84 1.08 4.86
N VAL A 34 -0.33 -0.01 5.43
CA VAL A 34 1.07 -0.20 5.83
C VAL A 34 1.56 -1.60 5.48
N THR A 35 2.87 -1.74 5.31
CA THR A 35 3.54 -3.04 5.30
C THR A 35 3.74 -3.54 6.74
N ASN A 36 4.38 -4.69 6.89
CA ASN A 36 4.61 -5.32 8.18
C ASN A 36 5.85 -6.22 8.16
N PRO A 37 6.52 -6.41 9.30
CA PRO A 37 7.72 -7.26 9.37
C PRO A 37 7.41 -8.77 9.42
N GLY A 38 6.14 -9.16 9.54
CA GLY A 38 5.78 -10.56 9.78
C GLY A 38 5.54 -11.40 8.52
N THR A 39 5.41 -10.76 7.35
CA THR A 39 5.10 -11.43 6.08
C THR A 39 6.26 -11.44 5.09
N ARG A 40 7.26 -10.58 5.29
CA ARG A 40 8.50 -10.54 4.52
C ARG A 40 9.66 -10.31 5.48
N ASP A 41 10.78 -10.96 5.19
CA ASP A 41 12.04 -10.73 5.91
C ASP A 41 12.40 -9.23 5.86
N PRO A 42 12.87 -8.63 6.97
CA PRO A 42 13.17 -7.20 7.03
C PRO A 42 14.30 -6.81 6.08
N THR A 43 15.28 -7.68 5.82
CA THR A 43 16.36 -7.41 4.86
C THR A 43 15.86 -7.36 3.42
N VAL A 44 14.87 -8.21 3.08
CA VAL A 44 14.21 -8.22 1.77
C VAL A 44 13.36 -6.97 1.60
N THR A 45 12.63 -6.57 2.64
CA THR A 45 11.83 -5.34 2.64
C THR A 45 12.71 -4.10 2.44
N ALA A 46 13.85 -4.03 3.13
CA ALA A 46 14.83 -2.96 2.97
C ALA A 46 15.38 -2.90 1.54
N SER A 47 15.78 -4.04 0.97
CA SER A 47 16.27 -4.13 -0.41
C SER A 47 15.22 -3.69 -1.44
N ALA A 48 13.96 -4.13 -1.28
CA ALA A 48 12.87 -3.74 -2.17
C ALA A 48 12.60 -2.23 -2.14
N LEU A 49 12.52 -1.64 -0.95
CA LEU A 49 12.28 -0.21 -0.79
C LEU A 49 13.46 0.65 -1.26
N ALA A 50 14.70 0.22 -1.00
CA ALA A 50 15.89 0.88 -1.52
C ALA A 50 15.91 0.86 -3.06
N THR A 51 15.60 -0.29 -3.67
CA THR A 51 15.53 -0.43 -5.14
C THR A 51 14.49 0.53 -5.72
N LEU A 52 13.31 0.60 -5.11
CA LEU A 52 12.25 1.52 -5.53
C LEU A 52 12.63 2.99 -5.28
N ASN A 53 13.49 3.26 -4.28
CA ASN A 53 14.00 4.61 -4.03
C ASN A 53 14.92 5.05 -5.15
N GLU A 54 15.83 4.19 -5.62
CA GLU A 54 16.67 4.45 -6.79
C GLU A 54 15.81 4.68 -8.05
N ILE A 55 14.81 3.83 -8.30
CA ILE A 55 13.89 3.97 -9.44
C ILE A 55 13.10 5.27 -9.38
N SER A 56 12.65 5.66 -8.18
CA SER A 56 11.79 6.82 -7.99
C SER A 56 12.56 8.14 -7.80
N GLY A 57 13.88 8.10 -7.59
CA GLY A 57 14.69 9.26 -7.25
C GLY A 57 14.44 9.76 -5.82
N GLY A 58 14.44 8.86 -4.83
CA GLY A 58 14.31 9.21 -3.41
C GLY A 58 12.87 9.49 -2.95
N ARG A 59 11.84 9.01 -3.66
CA ARG A 59 10.43 9.29 -3.35
C ARG A 59 9.74 8.20 -2.53
N MET A 60 10.42 7.11 -2.19
CA MET A 60 9.82 6.04 -1.40
C MET A 60 9.72 6.42 0.07
N VAL A 61 8.65 5.97 0.68
CA VAL A 61 8.41 6.06 2.13
C VAL A 61 7.85 4.73 2.62
N MET A 62 8.09 4.38 3.87
CA MET A 62 7.61 3.14 4.45
C MET A 62 6.57 3.41 5.53
N GLY A 63 5.28 3.20 5.21
CA GLY A 63 4.28 2.99 6.25
C GLY A 63 4.35 1.56 6.77
N ILE A 64 4.55 1.38 8.08
CA ILE A 64 4.69 0.06 8.71
C ILE A 64 3.78 -0.07 9.94
N GLY A 65 3.26 -1.27 10.14
CA GLY A 65 2.53 -1.67 11.34
C GLY A 65 2.83 -3.11 11.72
N ARG A 66 2.09 -3.66 12.68
CA ARG A 66 2.35 -5.02 13.19
C ARG A 66 1.90 -6.16 12.26
N GLY A 67 1.24 -5.85 11.15
CA GLY A 67 0.63 -6.83 10.24
C GLY A 67 -0.66 -7.42 10.81
N ASP A 68 -1.78 -6.74 10.57
CA ASP A 68 -3.13 -7.19 10.96
C ASP A 68 -3.70 -8.17 9.93
N SER A 69 -4.48 -7.68 8.95
CA SER A 69 -5.08 -8.53 7.92
C SER A 69 -4.07 -9.40 7.15
N ALA A 70 -2.90 -8.85 6.81
CA ALA A 70 -1.83 -9.58 6.12
C ALA A 70 -1.36 -10.86 6.84
N ARG A 71 -1.52 -10.93 8.17
CA ARG A 71 -1.12 -12.08 8.99
C ARG A 71 -2.31 -12.91 9.45
N ARG A 72 -3.42 -12.26 9.84
CA ARG A 72 -4.60 -12.95 10.36
C ARG A 72 -5.29 -13.82 9.33
N VAL A 73 -5.29 -13.40 8.06
CA VAL A 73 -5.79 -14.22 6.94
C VAL A 73 -4.95 -15.50 6.76
N LEU A 74 -3.66 -15.47 7.16
CA LEU A 74 -2.78 -16.65 7.20
C LEU A 74 -2.93 -17.47 8.50
N GLY A 75 -3.88 -17.13 9.38
CA GLY A 75 -4.02 -17.75 10.70
C GLY A 75 -2.93 -17.33 11.70
N GLN A 76 -2.14 -16.30 11.41
CA GLN A 76 -1.07 -15.81 12.28
C GLN A 76 -1.51 -14.62 13.12
N LYS A 77 -0.83 -14.41 14.26
CA LYS A 77 -1.02 -13.21 15.10
C LYS A 77 -0.14 -12.07 14.58
N PRO A 78 -0.51 -10.79 14.74
CA PRO A 78 0.40 -9.66 14.49
C PRO A 78 1.71 -9.76 15.28
N VAL A 79 2.79 -9.13 14.80
CA VAL A 79 4.08 -9.11 15.55
C VAL A 79 3.95 -8.31 16.85
N THR A 80 4.93 -8.44 17.74
CA THR A 80 5.04 -7.57 18.92
C THR A 80 5.39 -6.13 18.50
N VAL A 81 5.17 -5.18 19.40
CA VAL A 81 5.54 -3.77 19.14
C VAL A 81 7.05 -3.62 19.15
N GLU A 82 7.74 -4.35 20.02
CA GLU A 82 9.19 -4.42 20.12
C GLU A 82 9.83 -4.88 18.81
N GLN A 83 9.31 -5.96 18.23
CA GLN A 83 9.80 -6.46 16.95
C GLN A 83 9.59 -5.43 15.84
N MET A 84 8.39 -4.85 15.75
CA MET A 84 8.10 -3.79 14.77
C MET A 84 9.04 -2.60 14.93
N GLU A 85 9.31 -2.15 16.16
CA GLU A 85 10.22 -1.03 16.43
C GLU A 85 11.66 -1.35 16.02
N ALA A 86 12.15 -2.55 16.34
CA ALA A 86 13.48 -3.01 15.94
C ALA A 86 13.62 -3.08 14.42
N ASP A 87 12.61 -3.65 13.74
CA ASP A 87 12.61 -3.76 12.28
C ASP A 87 12.48 -2.41 11.59
N CYS A 88 11.79 -1.43 12.18
CA CYS A 88 11.81 -0.06 11.67
C CYS A 88 13.24 0.47 11.58
N ARG A 89 14.03 0.32 12.65
CA ARG A 89 15.43 0.80 12.68
C ARG A 89 16.29 0.05 11.67
N LEU A 90 16.18 -1.29 11.65
CA LEU A 90 16.94 -2.13 10.72
C LEU A 90 16.62 -1.78 9.26
N ILE A 91 15.33 -1.72 8.90
CA ILE A 91 14.92 -1.43 7.53
C ILE A 91 15.33 -0.01 7.13
N ARG A 92 15.16 0.98 8.01
CA ARG A 92 15.62 2.37 7.78
C ARG A 92 17.08 2.40 7.37
N ASP A 93 17.92 1.82 8.21
CA ASP A 93 19.37 1.95 8.09
C ASP A 93 19.87 1.15 6.90
N LEU A 94 19.41 -0.09 6.75
CA LEU A 94 19.83 -0.94 5.64
C LEU A 94 19.37 -0.37 4.29
N ALA A 95 18.13 0.15 4.20
CA ALA A 95 17.60 0.73 2.97
C ALA A 95 18.28 2.05 2.57
N ALA A 96 18.85 2.77 3.54
CA ALA A 96 19.65 3.97 3.30
C ALA A 96 21.16 3.66 3.11
N GLY A 97 21.49 2.39 2.89
CA GLY A 97 22.87 1.97 2.64
C GLY A 97 23.79 2.05 3.86
N ARG A 98 23.25 2.14 5.09
CA ARG A 98 24.04 2.03 6.33
C ARG A 98 24.29 0.57 6.67
N GLU A 99 25.38 0.31 7.41
CA GLU A 99 25.69 -1.04 7.91
C GLU A 99 24.81 -1.36 9.12
N VAL A 100 24.20 -2.55 9.13
CA VAL A 100 23.40 -3.07 10.24
C VAL A 100 23.92 -4.44 10.66
N SER A 101 23.63 -4.85 11.90
CA SER A 101 23.84 -6.23 12.35
C SER A 101 22.56 -7.03 12.17
N TYR A 102 22.61 -8.09 11.36
CA TYR A 102 21.50 -9.03 11.14
C TYR A 102 21.97 -10.43 11.53
N ASP A 103 21.38 -11.00 12.59
CA ASP A 103 21.78 -12.30 13.16
C ASP A 103 23.30 -12.43 13.40
N GLY A 104 23.92 -11.34 13.88
CA GLY A 104 25.36 -11.26 14.16
C GLY A 104 26.24 -11.02 12.93
N VAL A 105 25.65 -10.94 11.73
CA VAL A 105 26.36 -10.63 10.48
C VAL A 105 26.20 -9.14 10.15
N LYS A 106 27.32 -8.49 9.84
CA LYS A 106 27.32 -7.11 9.33
C LYS A 106 26.86 -7.10 7.87
N VAL A 107 25.75 -6.42 7.60
CA VAL A 107 25.14 -6.34 6.26
C VAL A 107 24.99 -4.88 5.85
N ARG A 108 25.21 -4.60 4.56
CA ARG A 108 25.07 -3.26 3.96
C ARG A 108 24.64 -3.36 2.50
N LEU A 109 23.65 -2.58 2.08
CA LEU A 109 23.32 -2.38 0.66
C LEU A 109 24.23 -1.29 0.09
N LYS A 110 25.33 -1.69 -0.56
CA LYS A 110 26.36 -0.74 -1.04
C LYS A 110 25.90 0.20 -2.16
N TRP A 111 24.80 -0.13 -2.83
CA TRP A 111 24.24 0.59 -3.97
C TRP A 111 23.12 1.55 -3.58
N ALA A 112 22.67 1.54 -2.32
CA ALA A 112 21.57 2.39 -1.87
C ALA A 112 22.09 3.78 -1.47
N GLU A 113 21.53 4.83 -2.06
CA GLU A 113 22.01 6.21 -1.87
C GLU A 113 20.98 7.12 -1.18
N HIS A 114 19.71 6.70 -1.14
CA HIS A 114 18.61 7.52 -0.66
C HIS A 114 18.14 7.15 0.76
N GLU A 115 17.75 8.16 1.55
CA GLU A 115 17.07 7.95 2.83
C GLU A 115 15.67 7.34 2.65
N LEU A 116 15.23 6.57 3.65
CA LEU A 116 13.90 5.98 3.70
C LEU A 116 13.11 6.54 4.90
N PRO A 117 12.20 7.52 4.68
CA PRO A 117 11.31 7.97 5.74
C PRO A 117 10.34 6.88 6.20
N ILE A 118 10.16 6.75 7.51
CA ILE A 118 9.29 5.74 8.13
C ILE A 118 8.08 6.40 8.78
N TRP A 119 6.92 5.82 8.49
CA TRP A 119 5.65 6.12 9.10
C TRP A 119 5.17 4.91 9.90
N VAL A 120 4.85 5.08 11.18
CA VAL A 120 4.31 3.98 12.00
C VAL A 120 2.81 4.16 12.17
N ALA A 121 2.04 3.11 11.87
CA ALA A 121 0.60 3.09 12.11
C ALA A 121 0.24 2.39 13.44
N GLY A 122 -0.69 2.97 14.19
CA GLY A 122 -1.19 2.34 15.41
C GLY A 122 -2.23 3.18 16.14
N TYR A 123 -2.92 2.54 17.10
CA TYR A 123 -3.91 3.17 17.98
C TYR A 123 -3.56 3.02 19.46
N GLY A 124 -2.80 1.99 19.82
CA GLY A 124 -2.54 1.66 21.22
C GLY A 124 -1.37 2.46 21.80
N PRO A 125 -1.43 2.85 23.09
CA PRO A 125 -0.36 3.62 23.75
C PRO A 125 1.05 3.09 23.50
N LYS A 126 1.23 1.76 23.61
CA LYS A 126 2.52 1.11 23.39
C LYS A 126 3.08 1.30 21.96
N ALA A 127 2.23 1.15 20.95
CA ALA A 127 2.62 1.31 19.55
C ALA A 127 2.87 2.79 19.20
N LEU A 128 2.10 3.70 19.80
CA LEU A 128 2.26 5.14 19.61
C LEU A 128 3.53 5.69 20.27
N ARG A 129 3.91 5.20 21.46
CA ARG A 129 5.23 5.50 22.04
C ARG A 129 6.37 4.98 21.15
N ALA A 130 6.23 3.76 20.61
CA ALA A 130 7.21 3.24 19.65
C ALA A 130 7.32 4.14 18.41
N ALA A 131 6.19 4.61 17.86
CA ALA A 131 6.19 5.58 16.76
C ALA A 131 6.97 6.85 17.12
N GLY A 132 6.76 7.41 18.32
CA GLY A 132 7.53 8.55 18.83
C GLY A 132 9.06 8.31 18.82
N ARG A 133 9.49 7.11 19.20
CA ARG A 133 10.90 6.74 19.28
C ARG A 133 11.59 6.50 17.93
N VAL A 134 10.88 6.03 16.89
CA VAL A 134 11.52 5.59 15.63
C VAL A 134 11.04 6.26 14.35
N ALA A 135 9.84 6.83 14.34
CA ALA A 135 9.20 7.25 13.10
C ALA A 135 9.51 8.72 12.74
N ASP A 136 9.40 9.05 11.45
CA ASP A 136 9.32 10.42 10.94
C ASP A 136 7.86 10.87 10.76
N GLY A 137 6.92 9.92 10.85
CA GLY A 137 5.51 10.23 10.90
C GLY A 137 4.66 9.14 11.56
N VAL A 138 3.46 9.51 11.97
CA VAL A 138 2.47 8.61 12.57
C VAL A 138 1.22 8.55 11.70
N ILE A 139 0.68 7.36 11.50
CA ILE A 139 -0.56 7.13 10.75
C ILE A 139 -1.66 6.73 11.74
N ILE A 140 -2.66 7.59 11.89
CA ILE A 140 -3.86 7.35 12.69
C ILE A 140 -5.03 7.15 11.74
N GLN A 141 -5.63 5.96 11.76
CA GLN A 141 -6.67 5.57 10.83
C GLN A 141 -8.07 6.04 11.30
N LEU A 142 -8.29 7.35 11.37
CA LEU A 142 -9.59 8.00 11.58
C LEU A 142 -9.44 9.51 11.42
N ALA A 143 -10.56 10.20 11.25
CA ALA A 143 -10.66 11.65 11.18
C ALA A 143 -11.30 12.28 12.43
N ASP A 144 -11.09 11.72 13.63
CA ASP A 144 -11.65 12.28 14.89
C ASP A 144 -10.60 13.11 15.65
N PRO A 145 -10.76 14.45 15.77
CA PRO A 145 -9.78 15.32 16.42
C PRO A 145 -9.46 14.96 17.87
N ALA A 146 -10.46 14.52 18.65
CA ALA A 146 -10.26 14.20 20.06
C ALA A 146 -9.46 12.91 20.22
N ILE A 147 -9.76 11.89 19.41
CA ILE A 147 -9.01 10.63 19.42
C ILE A 147 -7.59 10.85 18.90
N ILE A 148 -7.41 11.63 17.83
CA ILE A 148 -6.08 11.97 17.32
C ILE A 148 -5.27 12.67 18.42
N LYS A 149 -5.83 13.69 19.08
CA LYS A 149 -5.14 14.40 20.17
C LYS A 149 -4.73 13.46 21.31
N TRP A 150 -5.60 12.52 21.69
CA TRP A 150 -5.28 11.49 22.67
C TRP A 150 -4.13 10.58 22.20
N CYS A 151 -4.15 10.12 20.94
CA CYS A 151 -3.06 9.32 20.37
C CYS A 151 -1.72 10.07 20.40
N LEU A 152 -1.72 11.36 20.06
CA LEU A 152 -0.51 12.17 19.97
C LEU A 152 0.19 12.40 21.32
N GLN A 153 -0.53 12.28 22.45
CA GLN A 153 0.10 12.31 23.78
C GLN A 153 1.15 11.20 23.92
N PHE A 154 0.83 9.98 23.51
CA PHE A 154 1.76 8.85 23.57
C PHE A 154 2.90 8.95 22.55
N VAL A 155 2.63 9.55 21.39
CA VAL A 155 3.68 9.82 20.40
C VAL A 155 4.69 10.82 20.98
N ARG A 156 4.21 11.87 21.66
CA ARG A 156 5.05 12.85 22.36
C ARG A 156 5.89 12.21 23.46
N GLU A 157 5.28 11.40 24.33
CA GLU A 157 6.01 10.64 25.36
C GLU A 157 7.13 9.79 24.74
N GLY A 158 6.83 9.07 23.66
CA GLY A 158 7.83 8.28 22.95
C GLY A 158 8.96 9.10 22.32
N ALA A 159 8.65 10.28 21.77
CA ALA A 159 9.67 11.19 21.24
C ALA A 159 10.60 11.69 22.36
N GLU A 160 10.03 12.09 23.50
CA GLU A 160 10.77 12.54 24.69
C GLU A 160 11.66 11.43 25.26
N GLU A 161 11.16 10.20 25.36
CA GLU A 161 11.94 9.02 25.78
C GLU A 161 13.17 8.78 24.89
N ALA A 162 13.09 9.11 23.60
CA ALA A 162 14.20 8.99 22.65
C ALA A 162 15.05 10.26 22.53
N GLY A 163 14.76 11.32 23.29
CA GLY A 163 15.45 12.61 23.20
C GLY A 163 15.24 13.34 21.87
N ARG A 164 14.08 13.13 21.21
CA ARG A 164 13.71 13.72 19.91
C ARG A 164 12.63 14.79 20.09
N SER A 165 12.57 15.76 19.18
CA SER A 165 11.46 16.70 19.14
C SER A 165 10.21 16.02 18.58
N PHE A 166 9.06 16.25 19.21
CA PHE A 166 7.77 15.86 18.66
C PHE A 166 7.48 16.60 17.33
N ASP A 167 8.00 17.81 17.16
CA ASP A 167 7.74 18.63 15.98
C ASP A 167 8.43 18.09 14.72
N ASP A 168 9.39 17.16 14.88
CA ASP A 168 10.02 16.43 13.78
C ASP A 168 9.15 15.26 13.26
N ILE A 169 8.01 14.99 13.91
CA ILE A 169 7.14 13.84 13.60
C ILE A 169 5.89 14.33 12.88
N GLN A 170 5.75 13.93 11.62
CA GLN A 170 4.58 14.25 10.81
C GLN A 170 3.35 13.47 11.25
N ILE A 171 2.16 14.07 11.13
CA ILE A 171 0.91 13.44 11.54
C ILE A 171 0.05 13.17 10.29
N GLN A 172 -0.47 11.96 10.16
CA GLN A 172 -1.43 11.62 9.12
C GLN A 172 -2.71 11.07 9.73
N ALA A 173 -3.83 11.74 9.44
CA ALA A 173 -5.16 11.17 9.56
C ALA A 173 -5.45 10.38 8.26
N ALA A 174 -5.51 9.06 8.36
CA ALA A 174 -5.87 8.19 7.25
C ALA A 174 -7.35 7.83 7.37
N ALA A 175 -8.20 8.57 6.68
CA ALA A 175 -9.65 8.40 6.74
C ALA A 175 -10.24 8.43 5.32
N PRO A 176 -11.30 7.64 5.05
CA PRO A 176 -12.06 7.79 3.82
C PRO A 176 -12.60 9.21 3.71
N ALA A 177 -12.52 9.77 2.50
CA ALA A 177 -13.29 10.95 2.16
C ALA A 177 -14.23 10.65 1.00
N PHE A 178 -15.48 11.08 1.14
CA PHE A 178 -16.51 10.92 0.10
C PHE A 178 -17.33 12.20 0.00
N ILE A 179 -17.03 13.00 -1.04
CA ILE A 179 -17.68 14.27 -1.28
C ILE A 179 -18.98 14.03 -2.05
N SER A 180 -20.10 14.39 -1.45
CA SER A 180 -21.45 14.16 -1.98
C SER A 180 -22.45 15.07 -1.30
N ASP A 181 -23.44 15.55 -2.06
CA ASP A 181 -24.62 16.23 -1.49
C ASP A 181 -25.62 15.24 -0.87
N ASP A 182 -25.51 13.95 -1.20
CA ASP A 182 -26.25 12.86 -0.58
C ASP A 182 -25.41 12.24 0.54
N LEU A 183 -25.70 12.64 1.79
CA LEU A 183 -24.98 12.21 2.98
C LEU A 183 -25.28 10.75 3.35
N GLU A 184 -26.51 10.28 3.11
CA GLU A 184 -26.89 8.90 3.40
C GLU A 184 -26.13 7.95 2.49
N ALA A 185 -26.11 8.23 1.18
CA ALA A 185 -25.29 7.47 0.24
C ALA A 185 -23.79 7.57 0.58
N ALA A 186 -23.30 8.73 1.02
CA ALA A 186 -21.90 8.89 1.42
C ALA A 186 -21.56 7.97 2.61
N ARG A 187 -22.41 7.89 3.63
CA ARG A 187 -22.20 7.00 4.79
C ARG A 187 -22.12 5.54 4.37
N GLU A 188 -23.02 5.09 3.50
CA GLU A 188 -22.99 3.72 2.97
C GLU A 188 -21.70 3.39 2.19
N GLN A 189 -21.08 4.38 1.55
CA GLN A 189 -19.80 4.18 0.86
C GLN A 189 -18.65 3.93 1.83
N VAL A 190 -18.70 4.51 3.02
CA VAL A 190 -17.57 4.52 3.97
C VAL A 190 -17.83 3.71 5.26
N ARG A 191 -19.03 3.14 5.46
CA ARG A 191 -19.43 2.38 6.66
C ARG A 191 -18.47 1.23 7.01
N TRP A 192 -17.83 0.64 6.00
CA TRP A 192 -16.80 -0.39 6.16
C TRP A 192 -15.59 0.09 6.98
N PHE A 193 -15.30 1.39 7.00
CA PHE A 193 -14.08 1.91 7.59
C PHE A 193 -14.11 1.92 9.12
N PRO A 194 -15.12 2.48 9.81
CA PRO A 194 -15.20 2.31 11.25
C PRO A 194 -15.32 0.84 11.68
N ALA A 195 -15.95 -0.01 10.86
CA ALA A 195 -15.96 -1.45 11.11
C ALA A 195 -14.53 -2.02 11.10
N LEU A 196 -13.68 -1.61 10.15
CA LEU A 196 -12.25 -1.94 10.15
C LEU A 196 -11.54 -1.40 11.41
N VAL A 197 -11.77 -0.15 11.80
CA VAL A 197 -11.19 0.44 13.01
C VAL A 197 -11.55 -0.39 14.25
N SER A 198 -12.80 -0.86 14.35
CA SER A 198 -13.29 -1.65 15.48
C SER A 198 -12.43 -2.87 15.77
N ASN A 199 -11.88 -3.51 14.73
CA ASN A 199 -11.04 -4.69 14.87
C ASN A 199 -9.78 -4.39 15.70
N HIS A 200 -9.17 -3.23 15.49
CA HIS A 200 -7.99 -2.79 16.25
C HIS A 200 -8.34 -2.41 17.68
N VAL A 201 -9.52 -1.83 17.90
CA VAL A 201 -9.96 -1.41 19.22
C VAL A 201 -10.37 -2.60 20.09
N VAL A 202 -10.94 -3.66 19.52
CA VAL A 202 -11.17 -4.93 20.25
C VAL A 202 -9.86 -5.47 20.84
N ASP A 203 -8.75 -5.34 20.13
CA ASP A 203 -7.43 -5.70 20.66
C ASP A 203 -6.94 -4.75 21.76
N LEU A 204 -7.33 -3.48 21.76
CA LEU A 204 -7.04 -2.54 22.83
C LEU A 204 -7.82 -2.89 24.11
N LEU A 205 -9.12 -3.17 23.98
CA LEU A 205 -9.98 -3.54 25.11
C LEU A 205 -9.56 -4.84 25.81
N LYS A 206 -8.79 -5.71 25.13
CA LYS A 206 -8.17 -6.90 25.75
C LYS A 206 -6.92 -6.58 26.57
N ARG A 207 -6.35 -5.39 26.42
CA ARG A 207 -5.02 -5.01 26.95
C ARG A 207 -5.08 -3.81 27.89
N TYR A 208 -6.13 -3.01 27.82
CA TYR A 208 -6.32 -1.78 28.57
C TYR A 208 -7.74 -1.74 29.13
N ASP A 209 -7.91 -1.09 30.28
CA ASP A 209 -9.22 -0.88 30.85
C ASP A 209 -10.02 0.10 29.98
N ALA A 210 -11.30 -0.21 29.75
CA ALA A 210 -12.15 0.58 28.85
C ALA A 210 -12.32 2.05 29.30
N GLN A 211 -12.14 2.33 30.59
CA GLN A 211 -12.20 3.68 31.17
C GLN A 211 -11.01 4.56 30.77
N ASP A 212 -9.87 3.95 30.43
CA ASP A 212 -8.64 4.64 30.04
C ASP A 212 -8.59 4.91 28.52
N LEU A 213 -9.58 4.40 27.78
CA LEU A 213 -9.73 4.57 26.34
C LEU A 213 -10.82 5.61 26.03
N PRO A 214 -10.69 6.39 24.94
CA PRO A 214 -11.75 7.30 24.54
C PRO A 214 -13.06 6.55 24.31
N LYS A 215 -14.14 6.98 24.96
CA LYS A 215 -15.49 6.37 24.79
C LYS A 215 -15.95 6.33 23.33
N ALA A 216 -15.63 7.38 22.58
CA ALA A 216 -15.87 7.47 21.15
C ALA A 216 -15.21 6.35 20.33
N LEU A 217 -14.11 5.78 20.83
CA LEU A 217 -13.41 4.68 20.21
C LEU A 217 -14.01 3.32 20.60
N THR A 218 -14.63 3.21 21.79
CA THR A 218 -14.99 1.92 22.39
C THR A 218 -16.50 1.64 22.44
N ASP A 219 -17.37 2.64 22.55
CA ASP A 219 -18.79 2.43 22.86
C ASP A 219 -19.55 1.71 21.74
N TYR A 220 -19.31 2.08 20.47
CA TYR A 220 -20.02 1.47 19.33
C TYR A 220 -19.65 0.00 19.09
N ILE A 221 -18.53 -0.46 19.66
CA ILE A 221 -18.04 -1.84 19.51
C ILE A 221 -18.87 -2.82 20.33
N LYS A 222 -19.61 -2.35 21.34
CA LYS A 222 -20.51 -3.20 22.14
C LYS A 222 -21.59 -3.88 21.29
N ALA A 223 -21.98 -3.26 20.17
CA ALA A 223 -22.94 -3.79 19.21
C ALA A 223 -22.31 -4.73 18.16
N ARG A 224 -20.98 -4.93 18.19
CA ARG A 224 -20.26 -5.76 17.23
C ARG A 224 -20.42 -7.24 17.57
N ASP A 225 -20.94 -8.00 16.62
CA ASP A 225 -21.08 -9.46 16.72
C ASP A 225 -19.82 -10.20 16.22
N HIS A 226 -19.54 -10.10 14.92
CA HIS A 226 -18.41 -10.78 14.26
C HIS A 226 -17.67 -9.86 13.28
N TYR A 227 -16.53 -10.33 12.74
CA TYR A 227 -15.77 -9.62 11.71
C TYR A 227 -15.05 -10.62 10.81
N ASP A 228 -15.29 -10.52 9.51
CA ASP A 228 -14.65 -11.38 8.52
C ASP A 228 -13.48 -10.65 7.84
N TYR A 229 -12.28 -11.20 7.98
CA TYR A 229 -11.08 -10.66 7.33
C TYR A 229 -11.07 -10.87 5.80
N SER A 230 -11.89 -11.77 5.26
CA SER A 230 -12.00 -11.98 3.81
C SER A 230 -12.66 -10.79 3.10
N GLU A 231 -13.52 -10.06 3.83
CA GLU A 231 -14.21 -8.84 3.38
C GLU A 231 -13.51 -7.55 3.89
N HIS A 232 -12.27 -7.65 4.36
CA HIS A 232 -11.56 -6.54 4.99
C HIS A 232 -11.36 -5.36 4.04
N ALA A 233 -11.69 -4.16 4.52
CA ALA A 233 -11.69 -2.89 3.77
C ALA A 233 -12.54 -2.90 2.49
N GLN A 234 -13.64 -3.67 2.46
CA GLN A 234 -14.55 -3.74 1.32
C GLN A 234 -15.87 -3.01 1.61
N ARG A 235 -16.35 -2.27 0.60
CA ARG A 235 -17.67 -1.62 0.65
C ARG A 235 -18.77 -2.68 0.68
N GLY A 236 -19.80 -2.45 1.51
CA GLY A 236 -20.97 -3.33 1.60
C GLY A 236 -20.71 -4.65 2.34
N ALA A 237 -19.60 -4.74 3.08
CA ALA A 237 -19.33 -5.90 3.91
C ALA A 237 -20.37 -6.02 5.03
N ALA A 238 -21.02 -7.18 5.15
CA ALA A 238 -22.15 -7.37 6.06
C ALA A 238 -21.77 -7.16 7.54
N HIS A 239 -20.50 -7.40 7.88
CA HIS A 239 -19.97 -7.17 9.21
C HIS A 239 -19.84 -5.68 9.59
N ALA A 240 -20.20 -4.74 8.71
CA ALA A 240 -20.16 -3.30 8.96
C ALA A 240 -21.50 -2.70 9.43
N ASP A 241 -22.61 -3.44 9.35
CA ASP A 241 -23.97 -2.93 9.60
C ASP A 241 -24.20 -2.44 11.04
N PHE A 242 -23.37 -2.89 11.99
CA PHE A 242 -23.46 -2.48 13.39
C PHE A 242 -22.97 -1.05 13.65
N VAL A 243 -22.24 -0.45 12.70
CA VAL A 243 -21.61 0.87 12.86
C VAL A 243 -22.68 1.97 12.79
N PRO A 244 -22.86 2.79 13.82
CA PRO A 244 -23.80 3.92 13.80
C PRO A 244 -23.34 5.07 12.90
N ASP A 245 -24.28 5.84 12.37
CA ASP A 245 -24.02 6.99 11.49
C ASP A 245 -23.14 8.07 12.15
N ASP A 246 -23.31 8.34 13.45
CA ASP A 246 -22.50 9.33 14.17
C ASP A 246 -21.03 8.90 14.28
N VAL A 247 -20.75 7.60 14.32
CA VAL A 247 -19.37 7.08 14.28
C VAL A 247 -18.77 7.26 12.89
N ILE A 248 -19.56 7.06 11.83
CA ILE A 248 -19.12 7.31 10.46
C ILE A 248 -18.76 8.78 10.27
N ASP A 249 -19.66 9.68 10.67
CA ASP A 249 -19.48 11.13 10.56
C ASP A 249 -18.23 11.62 11.31
N ARG A 250 -17.88 10.95 12.43
CA ARG A 250 -16.69 11.26 13.20
C ARG A 250 -15.40 10.70 12.59
N PHE A 251 -15.43 9.48 12.07
CA PHE A 251 -14.22 8.77 11.64
C PHE A 251 -13.85 9.05 10.19
N CYS A 252 -14.78 9.56 9.38
CA CYS A 252 -14.61 9.83 7.96
C CYS A 252 -14.75 11.33 7.63
N VAL A 253 -14.42 11.71 6.40
CA VAL A 253 -14.63 13.07 5.86
C VAL A 253 -15.69 12.99 4.77
N ILE A 254 -16.96 13.18 5.12
CA ILE A 254 -18.09 13.02 4.19
C ILE A 254 -18.99 14.26 4.18
N GLY A 255 -19.78 14.39 3.10
CA GLY A 255 -20.71 15.48 2.89
C GLY A 255 -20.29 16.40 1.76
N THR A 256 -20.84 17.61 1.73
CA THR A 256 -20.51 18.60 0.68
C THR A 256 -19.05 19.03 0.73
N VAL A 257 -18.61 19.78 -0.27
CA VAL A 257 -17.26 20.38 -0.29
C VAL A 257 -17.04 21.27 0.95
N GLU A 258 -18.04 22.06 1.33
CA GLU A 258 -17.99 22.97 2.48
C GLU A 258 -17.90 22.19 3.80
N GLN A 259 -18.69 21.11 3.95
CA GLN A 259 -18.64 20.24 5.13
C GLN A 259 -17.29 19.54 5.24
N SER A 260 -16.79 19.00 4.12
CA SER A 260 -15.48 18.35 4.04
C SER A 260 -14.34 19.32 4.38
N ARG A 261 -14.41 20.55 3.86
CA ARG A 261 -13.44 21.61 4.17
C ARG A 261 -13.43 21.96 5.65
N LYS A 262 -14.60 22.18 6.25
CA LYS A 262 -14.72 22.46 7.69
C LYS A 262 -14.11 21.32 8.51
N ARG A 263 -14.35 20.06 8.12
CA ARG A 263 -13.77 18.90 8.80
C ARG A 263 -12.25 18.85 8.70
N ILE A 264 -11.70 19.22 7.54
CA ILE A 264 -10.24 19.33 7.35
C ILE A 264 -9.67 20.45 8.23
N GLU A 265 -10.34 21.60 8.31
CA GLU A 265 -9.92 22.71 9.18
C GLU A 265 -9.89 22.28 10.66
N GLU A 266 -10.90 21.55 11.14
CA GLU A 266 -10.91 20.97 12.50
C GLU A 266 -9.76 19.97 12.76
N LEU A 267 -9.31 19.24 11.72
CA LEU A 267 -8.19 18.31 11.83
C LEU A 267 -6.85 19.04 11.87
N ILE A 268 -6.70 20.12 11.11
CA ILE A 268 -5.50 20.98 11.10
C ILE A 268 -5.29 21.64 12.48
N ASP A 269 -6.36 21.94 13.21
CA ASP A 269 -6.26 22.48 14.57
C ASP A 269 -5.62 21.50 15.58
N VAL A 270 -5.53 20.20 15.24
CA VAL A 270 -4.85 19.19 16.07
C VAL A 270 -3.34 19.19 15.84
N GLY A 271 -2.86 19.72 14.71
CA GLY A 271 -1.45 19.78 14.29
C GLY A 271 -1.32 19.83 12.76
N ASP A 272 -0.11 19.74 12.22
CA ASP A 272 0.12 19.56 10.77
C ASP A 272 -0.33 18.16 10.33
N VAL A 273 -1.66 17.98 10.25
CA VAL A 273 -2.33 16.73 9.93
C VAL A 273 -2.51 16.62 8.44
N ARG A 274 -1.89 15.61 7.85
CA ARG A 274 -2.10 15.23 6.46
C ARG A 274 -3.31 14.30 6.35
N LEU A 275 -4.25 14.59 5.45
CA LEU A 275 -5.37 13.71 5.17
C LEU A 275 -5.03 12.77 4.01
N ALA A 276 -4.94 11.46 4.29
CA ALA A 276 -4.87 10.46 3.23
C ALA A 276 -6.29 10.08 2.80
N VAL A 277 -6.70 10.55 1.62
CA VAL A 277 -8.01 10.29 1.07
C VAL A 277 -8.06 8.89 0.46
N LEU A 278 -8.93 8.03 1.01
CA LEU A 278 -9.20 6.73 0.43
C LEU A 278 -10.20 6.89 -0.72
N THR A 279 -9.73 7.23 -1.92
CA THR A 279 -10.61 7.44 -3.07
C THR A 279 -11.25 6.13 -3.49
N GLN A 280 -12.56 6.00 -3.27
CA GLN A 280 -13.38 4.95 -3.87
C GLN A 280 -14.11 5.56 -5.06
N HIS A 281 -13.70 5.14 -6.26
CA HIS A 281 -14.35 5.41 -7.56
C HIS A 281 -14.30 6.83 -8.16
N ARG A 282 -13.95 7.89 -7.42
CA ARG A 282 -13.68 9.22 -8.01
C ARG A 282 -12.41 9.83 -7.43
N ALA A 283 -11.44 10.13 -8.29
CA ALA A 283 -10.21 10.82 -7.90
C ALA A 283 -10.54 12.27 -7.52
N ILE A 284 -10.23 12.67 -6.29
CA ILE A 284 -10.25 14.08 -5.89
C ILE A 284 -8.94 14.69 -6.35
N VAL A 285 -8.99 15.58 -7.35
CA VAL A 285 -7.86 16.43 -7.74
C VAL A 285 -8.05 17.79 -7.07
N LEU A 286 -7.11 18.16 -6.21
CA LEU A 286 -7.00 19.52 -5.68
C LEU A 286 -6.09 20.29 -6.63
N ASP A 287 -6.64 21.30 -7.31
CA ASP A 287 -5.83 22.22 -8.13
C ASP A 287 -4.97 23.11 -7.22
N GLN A 288 -3.88 23.67 -7.77
CA GLN A 288 -2.92 24.58 -7.10
C GLN A 288 -3.59 25.82 -6.45
N HIS A 289 -4.88 26.04 -6.73
CA HIS A 289 -5.71 27.11 -6.17
C HIS A 289 -6.75 26.66 -5.13
N ARG A 290 -6.61 25.48 -4.50
CA ARG A 290 -7.51 24.96 -3.44
C ARG A 290 -8.96 24.67 -3.90
N GLY A 291 -9.19 24.52 -5.20
CA GLY A 291 -10.48 24.08 -5.75
C GLY A 291 -10.60 22.56 -5.75
N VAL A 292 -11.72 22.03 -5.25
CA VAL A 292 -12.11 20.62 -5.41
C VAL A 292 -12.80 20.48 -6.76
N VAL A 293 -12.18 19.76 -7.70
CA VAL A 293 -12.84 19.43 -8.98
C VAL A 293 -13.62 18.13 -8.81
N VAL A 294 -14.95 18.23 -8.70
CA VAL A 294 -15.87 17.09 -8.53
C VAL A 294 -16.19 16.39 -9.86
N ASP A 295 -15.74 16.94 -10.99
CA ASP A 295 -15.92 16.38 -12.33
C ASP A 295 -14.64 16.53 -13.17
N ALA A 296 -13.58 15.84 -12.78
CA ALA A 296 -12.47 15.61 -13.70
C ALA A 296 -12.99 14.61 -14.73
N GLY A 297 -13.56 15.10 -15.83
CA GLY A 297 -13.88 14.28 -16.98
C GLY A 297 -12.65 13.47 -17.37
N LEU A 298 -12.59 12.21 -16.91
CA LEU A 298 -11.55 11.23 -17.21
C LEU A 298 -11.77 10.75 -18.65
N GLY A 299 -11.70 11.70 -19.59
CA GLY A 299 -11.50 11.41 -20.98
C GLY A 299 -10.11 10.81 -21.14
N LEU A 300 -10.09 9.51 -21.45
CA LEU A 300 -8.95 8.71 -21.92
C LEU A 300 -8.09 8.01 -20.84
N PHE A 301 -8.72 7.09 -20.10
CA PHE A 301 -8.11 5.78 -19.80
C PHE A 301 -9.09 4.64 -20.13
N VAL A 302 -9.79 4.77 -21.27
CA VAL A 302 -10.62 3.70 -21.85
C VAL A 302 -9.85 3.04 -22.99
N GLU A 303 -9.61 1.74 -22.80
CA GLU A 303 -9.33 0.67 -23.76
C GLU A 303 -8.94 1.04 -25.20
N ARG A 304 -7.74 0.61 -25.62
CA ARG A 304 -7.53 0.18 -27.01
C ARG A 304 -7.28 -1.34 -27.02
N HIS A 305 -8.36 -2.09 -27.16
CA HIS A 305 -8.32 -3.49 -27.58
C HIS A 305 -9.24 -3.72 -28.78
N ASP A 306 -8.92 -3.08 -29.91
CA ASP A 306 -9.45 -3.49 -31.21
C ASP A 306 -8.50 -4.52 -31.85
N GLN A 307 -8.68 -5.79 -31.51
CA GLN A 307 -8.29 -6.88 -32.40
C GLN A 307 -9.53 -7.61 -32.88
N ARG A 308 -10.08 -7.10 -34.00
CA ARG A 308 -10.58 -7.83 -35.17
C ARG A 308 -11.56 -6.95 -35.96
N HIS A 309 -11.05 -6.11 -36.84
CA HIS A 309 -11.77 -5.73 -38.06
C HIS A 309 -10.79 -5.75 -39.24
N LEU A 310 -11.14 -6.55 -40.25
CA LEU A 310 -10.50 -6.54 -41.57
C LEU A 310 -10.63 -5.13 -42.17
N VAL A 311 -9.52 -4.45 -42.39
CA VAL A 311 -9.48 -3.23 -43.19
C VAL A 311 -8.70 -3.53 -44.47
N LEU A 312 -9.46 -3.67 -45.55
CA LEU A 312 -8.98 -3.53 -46.92
C LEU A 312 -8.61 -2.04 -47.13
N LEU A 313 -7.48 -1.79 -47.81
CA LEU A 313 -6.94 -0.50 -48.27
C LEU A 313 -5.91 0.21 -47.36
N ARG A 314 -4.75 0.41 -47.97
CA ARG A 314 -3.54 1.08 -47.48
C ARG A 314 -3.76 2.57 -47.25
N GLN A 315 -3.29 3.11 -46.13
CA GLN A 315 -2.72 4.46 -46.08
C GLN A 315 -1.44 4.47 -45.22
N ARG A 316 -0.36 4.99 -45.81
CA ARG A 316 0.94 5.25 -45.16
C ARG A 316 0.86 6.60 -44.44
N LEU A 317 1.24 6.65 -43.17
CA LEU A 317 1.65 7.89 -42.49
C LEU A 317 2.74 7.61 -41.45
N HIS A 318 4.01 7.76 -41.86
CA HIS A 318 5.13 8.18 -41.01
C HIS A 318 6.23 8.77 -41.91
N PRO A 319 6.68 10.01 -41.70
CA PRO A 319 8.03 10.43 -42.07
C PRO A 319 9.02 9.99 -40.98
N PRO A 320 10.26 9.61 -41.35
CA PRO A 320 11.32 9.31 -40.38
C PRO A 320 12.01 10.62 -39.99
N ASP A 321 12.17 10.88 -38.68
CA ASP A 321 13.32 11.57 -38.08
C ASP A 321 13.00 11.95 -36.62
N GLY A 322 13.71 11.34 -35.67
CA GLY A 322 13.60 11.66 -34.24
C GLY A 322 14.17 10.55 -33.36
N TRP A 323 15.46 10.66 -33.03
CA TRP A 323 16.15 9.76 -32.09
C TRP A 323 15.85 10.17 -30.64
N ALA A 324 15.57 9.20 -29.77
CA ALA A 324 15.60 9.39 -28.31
C ALA A 324 17.00 9.03 -27.80
N VAL A 325 17.72 10.02 -27.29
CA VAL A 325 19.02 9.88 -26.65
C VAL A 325 18.80 9.70 -25.14
N VAL A 326 19.28 8.60 -24.58
CA VAL A 326 19.59 8.46 -23.15
C VAL A 326 21.04 7.95 -23.07
N PRO A 327 21.96 8.64 -22.37
CA PRO A 327 23.37 8.27 -22.37
C PRO A 327 23.62 7.17 -21.34
N LEU A 328 23.77 5.93 -21.79
CA LEU A 328 24.50 4.91 -21.02
C LEU A 328 25.95 4.92 -21.53
N GLY A 329 26.80 5.67 -20.84
CA GLY A 329 28.24 5.67 -21.07
C GLY A 329 28.86 4.38 -20.56
N GLY A 330 29.37 3.54 -21.47
CA GLY A 330 30.13 2.34 -21.16
C GLY A 330 30.01 1.30 -22.25
N VAL A 331 31.05 1.17 -23.08
CA VAL A 331 31.13 0.22 -24.20
C VAL A 331 31.03 -1.22 -23.69
N VAL A 332 29.90 -1.88 -23.94
CA VAL A 332 29.80 -3.35 -23.84
C VAL A 332 30.32 -3.92 -25.16
N PRO A 333 31.39 -4.73 -25.18
CA PRO A 333 31.88 -5.35 -26.40
C PRO A 333 30.80 -6.24 -27.01
N LEU A 334 30.46 -5.99 -28.28
CA LEU A 334 29.40 -6.67 -29.05
C LEU A 334 29.66 -8.17 -29.34
N GLY A 335 30.63 -8.79 -28.64
CA GLY A 335 30.97 -10.21 -28.75
C GLY A 335 30.35 -11.13 -27.70
N ILE A 336 29.61 -10.59 -26.71
CA ILE A 336 28.99 -11.38 -25.63
C ILE A 336 27.46 -11.53 -25.79
N LEU A 337 26.84 -10.85 -26.77
CA LEU A 337 25.40 -10.95 -27.05
C LEU A 337 25.03 -11.89 -28.22
N LEU A 338 25.99 -12.66 -28.73
CA LEU A 338 25.76 -13.75 -29.68
C LEU A 338 26.36 -15.03 -29.10
N GLY A 339 25.67 -15.61 -28.12
CA GLY A 339 26.10 -16.86 -27.49
C GLY A 339 25.24 -17.38 -26.34
N ALA A 340 24.02 -16.86 -26.15
CA ALA A 340 23.07 -17.40 -25.18
C ALA A 340 21.96 -18.16 -25.91
N GLU A 341 22.33 -19.29 -26.51
CA GLU A 341 21.38 -20.38 -26.74
C GLU A 341 20.99 -20.94 -25.36
N VAL A 342 19.70 -20.92 -25.04
CA VAL A 342 19.17 -21.63 -23.88
C VAL A 342 19.16 -23.13 -24.23
N GLY A 343 20.33 -23.75 -24.12
CA GLY A 343 20.48 -25.18 -24.16
C GLY A 343 20.09 -25.76 -22.80
N THR A 344 19.06 -26.60 -22.78
CA THR A 344 18.73 -27.44 -21.63
C THR A 344 19.88 -28.41 -21.39
N LYS A 345 20.64 -28.19 -20.31
CA LYS A 345 21.59 -29.18 -19.79
C LYS A 345 21.20 -29.54 -18.36
N GLU A 346 20.48 -30.63 -18.25
CA GLU A 346 20.45 -31.47 -17.06
C GLU A 346 21.78 -32.25 -17.05
N ASP A 347 22.57 -32.10 -16.00
CA ASP A 347 23.52 -33.12 -15.51
C ASP A 347 24.17 -32.65 -14.21
N LEU A 348 23.47 -32.90 -13.11
CA LEU A 348 24.07 -33.00 -11.78
C LEU A 348 23.34 -34.14 -11.08
N LEU A 349 23.84 -35.37 -11.31
CA LEU A 349 23.96 -36.51 -10.39
C LEU A 349 24.18 -37.79 -11.21
N GLN A 350 25.41 -38.34 -11.17
CA GLN A 350 25.68 -39.71 -11.60
C GLN A 350 25.35 -40.68 -10.45
N ALA A 351 24.52 -41.69 -10.75
CA ALA A 351 24.81 -43.12 -10.52
C ALA A 351 23.57 -43.99 -10.86
N GLY A 352 23.76 -45.01 -11.71
CA GLY A 352 22.91 -46.22 -11.70
C GLY A 352 22.02 -46.51 -12.93
N ASP A 353 22.65 -47.02 -13.99
CA ASP A 353 22.21 -48.15 -14.84
C ASP A 353 20.77 -48.27 -15.42
N LEU A 354 20.77 -48.29 -16.78
CA LEU A 354 20.14 -49.25 -17.71
C LEU A 354 18.64 -49.20 -18.10
N ARG A 355 18.49 -48.93 -19.42
CA ARG A 355 17.56 -49.52 -20.42
C ARG A 355 16.09 -49.11 -20.35
N THR A 356 15.62 -48.38 -21.38
CA THR A 356 14.96 -48.99 -22.56
C THR A 356 14.43 -47.91 -23.51
N LEU A 357 14.68 -48.14 -24.81
CA LEU A 357 14.08 -47.44 -25.94
C LEU A 357 12.55 -47.60 -25.93
N GLY A 358 11.85 -46.50 -26.28
CA GLY A 358 10.52 -46.58 -26.88
C GLY A 358 9.48 -45.64 -26.26
N ARG A 359 9.56 -44.34 -26.56
CA ARG A 359 8.43 -43.41 -26.36
C ARG A 359 8.52 -42.08 -27.14
N GLY A 360 9.20 -42.05 -28.28
CA GLY A 360 9.39 -40.81 -29.06
C GLY A 360 8.26 -40.41 -30.03
N LEU A 361 7.16 -41.17 -30.11
CA LEU A 361 6.12 -40.93 -31.14
C LEU A 361 4.69 -40.80 -30.59
N ARG A 362 4.51 -40.83 -29.26
CA ARG A 362 3.19 -40.62 -28.62
C ARG A 362 3.00 -39.20 -28.06
N ASP A 363 4.10 -38.50 -27.74
CA ASP A 363 4.03 -37.19 -27.11
C ASP A 363 3.83 -36.03 -28.09
N GLN A 364 4.20 -36.19 -29.37
CA GLN A 364 3.92 -35.16 -30.40
C GLN A 364 2.45 -35.15 -30.87
N LEU A 365 1.71 -36.25 -30.69
CA LEU A 365 0.28 -36.31 -30.99
C LEU A 365 -0.60 -35.80 -29.84
N LEU A 366 -0.12 -35.85 -28.59
CA LEU A 366 -0.84 -35.29 -27.44
C LEU A 366 -0.84 -33.76 -27.43
N VAL A 367 0.29 -33.14 -27.80
CA VAL A 367 0.45 -31.68 -27.85
C VAL A 367 -0.40 -31.03 -28.95
N LEU A 368 -0.71 -31.76 -30.02
CA LEU A 368 -1.64 -31.32 -31.07
C LEU A 368 -3.12 -31.58 -30.74
N PHE A 369 -3.43 -32.51 -29.82
CA PHE A 369 -4.80 -32.77 -29.35
C PHE A 369 -5.26 -31.75 -28.29
N ASP A 370 -4.36 -31.27 -27.43
CA ASP A 370 -4.67 -30.25 -26.41
C ASP A 370 -4.90 -28.84 -26.99
N ARG A 371 -4.32 -28.54 -28.17
CA ARG A 371 -4.58 -27.29 -28.88
C ARG A 371 -5.96 -27.22 -29.56
N PHE A 372 -6.65 -28.35 -29.70
CA PHE A 372 -7.98 -28.40 -30.32
C PHE A 372 -9.14 -28.43 -29.28
N LEU A 373 -8.87 -28.83 -28.02
CA LEU A 373 -9.90 -28.99 -26.99
C LEU A 373 -10.03 -27.83 -25.98
N PHE A 374 -9.05 -26.93 -25.87
CA PHE A 374 -9.13 -25.76 -24.96
C PHE A 374 -9.39 -24.42 -25.67
N GLY A 375 -10.03 -24.44 -26.84
CA GLY A 375 -10.34 -23.25 -27.62
C GLY A 375 -11.47 -22.35 -27.08
N HIS A 376 -12.15 -22.68 -25.97
CA HIS A 376 -13.35 -21.95 -25.50
C HIS A 376 -13.48 -21.84 -23.97
N VAL A 377 -12.42 -21.43 -23.26
CA VAL A 377 -12.60 -20.88 -21.89
C VAL A 377 -12.32 -19.39 -21.92
N ARG A 378 -13.40 -18.61 -22.07
CA ARG A 378 -13.40 -17.17 -21.90
C ARG A 378 -13.31 -16.89 -20.41
N VAL A 379 -12.11 -16.75 -19.87
CA VAL A 379 -11.93 -16.23 -18.51
C VAL A 379 -12.30 -14.76 -18.54
N ARG A 380 -13.54 -14.45 -18.16
CA ARG A 380 -13.95 -13.09 -17.79
C ARG A 380 -13.21 -12.78 -16.49
N LEU A 381 -12.23 -11.88 -16.53
CA LEU A 381 -11.78 -11.18 -15.34
C LEU A 381 -12.96 -10.36 -14.84
N ASP A 382 -13.52 -10.76 -13.71
CA ASP A 382 -14.61 -10.05 -13.04
C ASP A 382 -14.11 -8.67 -12.59
N GLN A 383 -14.70 -7.61 -13.12
CA GLN A 383 -14.37 -6.19 -12.84
C GLN A 383 -14.84 -5.73 -11.44
N ARG A 384 -15.12 -6.65 -10.50
CA ARG A 384 -15.61 -6.32 -9.16
C ARG A 384 -14.53 -5.94 -8.14
N ARG A 385 -13.25 -5.91 -8.49
CA ARG A 385 -12.19 -5.48 -7.56
C ARG A 385 -11.81 -4.03 -7.81
N SER A 386 -12.41 -3.14 -7.02
CA SER A 386 -12.06 -1.72 -6.95
C SER A 386 -10.59 -1.56 -6.53
N TYR A 387 -9.79 -0.91 -7.37
CA TYR A 387 -8.41 -0.54 -7.04
C TYR A 387 -8.41 0.68 -6.13
N LEU A 388 -7.92 0.52 -4.91
CA LEU A 388 -7.75 1.59 -3.93
C LEU A 388 -6.35 2.20 -4.11
N CYS A 389 -6.26 3.29 -4.87
CA CYS A 389 -5.11 4.17 -4.87
C CYS A 389 -5.43 5.35 -3.94
N HIS A 390 -4.49 5.76 -3.09
CA HIS A 390 -4.74 6.79 -2.08
C HIS A 390 -3.85 7.99 -2.33
N VAL A 391 -4.41 9.18 -2.50
CA VAL A 391 -3.65 10.42 -2.66
C VAL A 391 -3.81 11.26 -1.40
N CYS A 392 -2.69 11.64 -0.81
CA CYS A 392 -2.60 12.51 0.36
C CYS A 392 -2.00 13.85 -0.10
N VAL A 393 -2.78 14.92 0.02
CA VAL A 393 -2.39 16.29 -0.36
C VAL A 393 -2.05 17.05 0.92
N ALA A 394 -0.89 17.68 0.95
CA ALA A 394 -0.50 18.58 2.04
C ALA A 394 -0.57 20.02 1.53
N SER A 395 -1.21 20.90 2.30
CA SER A 395 -1.11 22.34 2.14
C SER A 395 0.20 22.82 2.77
N SER A 396 1.12 23.35 1.98
CA SER A 396 2.20 24.20 2.50
C SER A 396 1.73 25.67 2.49
N PRO A 397 2.21 26.51 3.43
CA PRO A 397 1.74 27.88 3.62
C PRO A 397 1.91 28.79 2.39
#